data_AF-A0AAD7GIS7-F1
#
_entry.id   AF-A0AAD7GIS7-F1
#
_cell.length_a   1.000
_cell.length_b   1.000
_cell.length_c   1.000
_cell.angle_alpha   90.00
_cell.angle_beta   90.00
_cell.angle_gamma   90.00
#
_symmetry.space_group_name_H-M   'P 1'
#
loop_
_entity.id
_entity.type
_entity.pdbx_description
1 polymer ?
#
loop_
_entity_poly.entity_id
_entity_poly.type
_entity_poly.pdbx_seq_one_letter_code
_entity_poly.pdbx_strand_id
1 'polypeptide(L)'
;SPSNLQSLFSIMELPSIQKVCFDGRMDHSALFHGHSTTMANVLDLQIVNVYSRVVRGEPDKQLARLSPCLLPGNIASNRAHYLKLHKLISLGNAMKEHGFRNARTDGAVDHTQWMCRPLLSDNLQYTADKVYNIGLLFDHFVQKGYITPPLLAPSMKYVRLWSDAQPTSMNVYRSHPIMPLKILE
;
A
#
# COMPACT_ATOMS: atom_id res chain seq x y z
N SER A 1 26.72 2.35 11.89
CA SER A 1 26.93 0.95 11.45
C SER A 1 25.59 0.21 11.45
N PRO A 2 25.47 -0.94 10.75
CA PRO A 2 24.27 -1.79 10.80
C PRO A 2 23.82 -2.14 12.23
N SER A 3 24.77 -2.28 13.16
CA SER A 3 24.50 -2.53 14.58
C SER A 3 23.64 -1.44 15.26
N ASN A 4 23.63 -0.20 14.76
CA ASN A 4 22.83 0.89 15.33
C ASN A 4 21.34 0.80 14.96
N LEU A 5 20.98 -0.04 13.98
CA LEU A 5 19.59 -0.25 13.56
C LEU A 5 19.02 -1.59 14.02
N GLN A 6 19.81 -2.40 14.74
CA GLN A 6 19.40 -3.76 15.13
C GLN A 6 18.08 -3.77 15.91
N SER A 7 17.90 -2.84 16.86
CA SER A 7 16.66 -2.73 17.62
C SER A 7 15.44 -2.44 16.74
N LEU A 8 15.62 -1.63 15.69
CA LEU A 8 14.56 -1.36 14.72
C LEU A 8 14.22 -2.62 13.93
N PHE A 9 15.23 -3.33 13.41
CA PHE A 9 15.02 -4.59 12.69
C PHE A 9 14.31 -5.63 13.56
N SER A 10 14.71 -5.77 14.82
CA SER A 10 14.02 -6.63 15.78
C SER A 10 12.55 -6.25 15.95
N ILE A 11 12.22 -4.95 16.06
CA ILE A 11 10.81 -4.49 16.10
C ILE A 11 10.05 -4.88 14.81
N MET A 12 10.68 -4.76 13.64
CA MET A 12 10.06 -5.14 12.36
C MET A 12 9.72 -6.64 12.31
N GLU A 13 10.50 -7.50 12.97
CA GLU A 13 10.33 -8.95 12.98
C GLU A 13 9.39 -9.46 14.09
N LEU A 14 9.15 -8.66 15.14
CA LEU A 14 8.31 -9.09 16.27
C LEU A 14 6.84 -9.27 15.86
N PRO A 15 6.26 -10.48 15.96
CA PRO A 15 4.86 -10.72 15.59
C PRO A 15 3.87 -10.10 16.59
N SER A 16 4.30 -9.81 17.82
CA SER A 16 3.48 -9.16 18.85
C SER A 16 3.23 -7.67 18.57
N ILE A 17 4.01 -7.05 17.68
CA ILE A 17 3.86 -5.65 17.29
C ILE A 17 3.27 -5.61 15.88
N GLN A 18 2.07 -5.07 15.74
CA GLN A 18 1.45 -4.85 14.43
C GLN A 18 2.08 -3.63 13.74
N LYS A 19 2.41 -3.78 12.46
CA LYS A 19 2.90 -2.69 11.60
C LYS A 19 1.77 -2.28 10.68
N VAL A 20 1.39 -1.00 10.74
CA VAL A 20 0.40 -0.43 9.83
C VAL A 20 1.14 0.36 8.76
N CYS A 21 0.91 0.02 7.49
CA CYS A 21 1.52 0.69 6.35
C CYS A 21 0.50 0.89 5.22
N PHE A 22 0.86 1.64 4.18
CA PHE A 22 0.09 1.73 2.96
C PHE A 22 1.01 1.36 1.79
N ASP A 23 0.74 0.23 1.14
CA ASP A 23 1.60 -0.31 0.08
C ASP A 23 3.04 -0.64 0.55
N GLY A 24 3.16 -1.47 1.57
CA GLY A 24 4.43 -1.85 2.20
C GLY A 24 5.31 -2.80 1.39
N ARG A 25 4.98 -3.05 0.11
CA ARG A 25 5.73 -3.97 -0.78
C ARG A 25 7.19 -3.56 -0.93
N MET A 26 7.43 -2.27 -1.16
CA MET A 26 8.78 -1.73 -1.37
C MET A 26 9.56 -1.69 -0.06
N ASP A 27 8.89 -1.35 1.06
CA ASP A 27 9.49 -1.34 2.40
C ASP A 27 9.95 -2.74 2.80
N HIS A 28 9.07 -3.75 2.64
CA HIS A 28 9.43 -5.14 2.88
C HIS A 28 10.59 -5.59 1.99
N SER A 29 10.55 -5.29 0.69
CA SER A 29 11.62 -5.65 -0.23
C SER A 29 12.97 -5.04 0.19
N ALA A 30 12.99 -3.77 0.59
CA ALA A 30 14.22 -3.09 1.02
C ALA A 30 14.79 -3.72 2.31
N LEU A 31 13.93 -4.01 3.30
CA LEU A 31 14.33 -4.67 4.54
C LEU A 31 14.81 -6.11 4.31
N PHE A 32 14.06 -6.87 3.50
CA PHE A 32 14.34 -8.28 3.27
C PHE A 32 15.64 -8.48 2.50
N HIS A 33 15.76 -7.84 1.32
CA HIS A 33 16.94 -8.03 0.48
C HIS A 33 18.14 -7.20 0.92
N GLY A 34 17.92 -6.01 1.51
CA GLY A 34 19.00 -5.12 1.93
C GLY A 34 19.54 -5.40 3.34
N HIS A 35 18.71 -5.98 4.22
CA HIS A 35 19.03 -6.13 5.64
C HIS A 35 18.67 -7.50 6.22
N SER A 36 18.27 -8.48 5.40
CA SER A 36 17.84 -9.81 5.85
C SER A 36 16.74 -9.76 6.93
N THR A 37 15.92 -8.71 6.93
CA THR A 37 14.90 -8.43 7.95
C THR A 37 13.53 -8.69 7.36
N THR A 38 12.74 -9.56 8.00
CA THR A 38 11.41 -9.94 7.49
C THR A 38 10.30 -9.26 8.30
N MET A 39 9.52 -8.38 7.69
CA MET A 39 8.38 -7.78 8.40
C MET A 39 7.36 -8.85 8.83
N ALA A 40 6.90 -8.78 10.07
CA ALA A 40 5.87 -9.63 10.64
C ALA A 40 4.66 -8.81 11.11
N ASN A 41 3.47 -9.44 11.14
CA ASN A 41 2.21 -8.82 11.61
C ASN A 41 1.91 -7.46 10.94
N VAL A 42 1.83 -7.45 9.60
CA VAL A 42 1.56 -6.25 8.82
C VAL A 42 0.08 -6.14 8.50
N LEU A 43 -0.51 -4.98 8.75
CA LEU A 43 -1.80 -4.55 8.22
C LEU A 43 -1.56 -3.50 7.14
N ASP A 44 -1.83 -3.84 5.88
CA ASP A 44 -1.64 -2.94 4.76
C ASP A 44 -2.96 -2.23 4.41
N LEU A 45 -2.99 -0.91 4.61
CA LEU A 45 -4.18 -0.09 4.39
C LEU A 45 -4.59 0.00 2.91
N GLN A 46 -3.70 -0.33 1.96
CA GLN A 46 -4.10 -0.45 0.56
C GLN A 46 -5.00 -1.68 0.35
N ILE A 47 -4.72 -2.77 1.07
CA ILE A 47 -5.59 -3.97 1.09
C ILE A 47 -6.91 -3.66 1.80
N VAL A 48 -6.87 -2.98 2.95
CA VAL A 48 -8.10 -2.53 3.64
C VAL A 48 -8.92 -1.61 2.73
N ASN A 49 -8.29 -0.71 1.98
CA ASN A 49 -8.98 0.15 1.02
C ASN A 49 -9.66 -0.66 -0.10
N VAL A 50 -8.99 -1.67 -0.66
CA VAL A 50 -9.62 -2.58 -1.64
C VAL A 50 -10.82 -3.31 -1.02
N TYR A 51 -10.65 -3.87 0.18
CA TYR A 51 -11.72 -4.57 0.89
C TYR A 51 -12.91 -3.64 1.21
N SER A 52 -12.66 -2.39 1.59
CA SER A 52 -13.73 -1.41 1.87
C SER A 52 -14.67 -1.21 0.68
N ARG A 53 -14.17 -1.34 -0.56
CA ARG A 53 -14.98 -1.24 -1.79
C ARG A 53 -15.92 -2.43 -1.95
N VAL A 54 -15.46 -3.62 -1.58
CA VAL A 54 -16.28 -4.84 -1.57
C VAL A 54 -17.41 -4.68 -0.55
N VAL A 55 -17.08 -4.22 0.66
CA VAL A 55 -18.07 -3.95 1.72
C VAL A 55 -19.11 -2.90 1.30
N ARG A 56 -18.69 -1.85 0.60
CA ARG A 56 -19.61 -0.82 0.07
C ARG A 56 -20.47 -1.30 -1.10
N GLY A 57 -20.21 -2.48 -1.68
CA GLY A 57 -21.02 -3.05 -2.76
C GLY A 57 -21.09 -2.17 -4.01
N GLU A 58 -19.95 -1.71 -4.52
CA GLU A 58 -19.88 -0.71 -5.61
C GLU A 58 -19.32 -1.25 -6.95
N PRO A 59 -19.98 -2.24 -7.59
CA PRO A 59 -19.46 -2.93 -8.78
C PRO A 59 -19.21 -1.99 -9.97
N ASP A 60 -20.11 -1.03 -10.21
CA ASP A 60 -19.98 -0.11 -11.35
C ASP A 60 -18.80 0.85 -11.16
N LYS A 61 -18.61 1.35 -9.94
CA LYS A 61 -17.45 2.19 -9.59
C LYS A 61 -16.16 1.37 -9.67
N GLN A 62 -16.17 0.11 -9.28
CA GLN A 62 -15.01 -0.77 -9.41
C GLN A 62 -14.58 -0.92 -10.86
N LEU A 63 -15.51 -1.17 -11.77
CA LEU A 63 -15.23 -1.28 -13.21
C LEU A 63 -14.77 0.06 -13.80
N ALA A 64 -15.39 1.17 -13.40
CA ALA A 64 -14.97 2.50 -13.83
C ALA A 64 -13.51 2.82 -13.43
N ARG A 65 -13.03 2.30 -12.30
CA ARG A 65 -11.62 2.44 -11.90
C ARG A 65 -10.67 1.72 -12.86
N LEU A 66 -11.11 0.66 -13.53
CA LEU A 66 -10.28 -0.15 -14.45
C LEU A 66 -10.13 0.50 -15.83
N SER A 67 -11.09 1.33 -16.25
CA SER A 67 -11.10 1.95 -17.58
C SER A 67 -9.82 2.71 -17.97
N PRO A 68 -9.10 3.40 -17.06
CA PRO A 68 -7.85 4.06 -17.41
C PRO A 68 -6.68 3.11 -17.69
N CYS A 69 -6.77 1.83 -17.34
CA CYS A 69 -5.70 0.84 -17.55
C CYS A 69 -6.11 -0.34 -18.44
N LEU A 70 -7.37 -0.41 -18.87
CA LEU A 70 -7.92 -1.54 -19.62
C LEU A 70 -8.90 -1.04 -20.68
N LEU A 71 -8.98 -1.72 -21.82
CA LEU A 71 -9.85 -1.32 -22.93
C LEU A 71 -11.34 -1.42 -22.54
N PRO A 72 -12.14 -0.34 -22.67
CA PRO A 72 -13.54 -0.33 -22.26
C PRO A 72 -14.40 -1.43 -22.91
N GLY A 73 -14.16 -1.75 -24.18
CA GLY A 73 -14.88 -2.81 -24.89
C GLY A 73 -14.68 -4.20 -24.26
N ASN A 74 -13.48 -4.48 -23.74
CA ASN A 74 -13.19 -5.75 -23.07
C ASN A 74 -13.90 -5.83 -21.72
N ILE A 75 -13.94 -4.72 -20.96
CA ILE A 75 -14.65 -4.63 -19.69
C ILE A 75 -16.15 -4.87 -19.90
N ALA A 76 -16.75 -4.22 -20.91
CA ALA A 76 -18.17 -4.36 -21.21
C ALA A 76 -18.53 -5.81 -21.57
N SER A 77 -17.71 -6.45 -22.40
CA SER A 77 -17.97 -7.82 -22.89
C SER A 77 -17.72 -8.91 -21.85
N ASN A 78 -16.89 -8.66 -20.83
CA ASN A 78 -16.46 -9.67 -19.85
C ASN A 78 -16.64 -9.22 -18.41
N ARG A 79 -17.72 -8.48 -18.14
CA ARG A 79 -17.97 -7.76 -16.89
C ARG A 79 -17.72 -8.58 -15.62
N ALA A 80 -18.20 -9.82 -15.58
CA ALA A 80 -18.04 -10.73 -14.43
C ALA A 80 -16.56 -11.07 -14.11
N HIS A 81 -15.70 -11.18 -15.13
CA HIS A 81 -14.26 -11.42 -14.94
C HIS A 81 -13.57 -10.16 -14.40
N TYR A 82 -13.90 -9.00 -14.95
CA TYR A 82 -13.31 -7.72 -14.54
C TYR A 82 -13.75 -7.28 -13.13
N LEU A 83 -14.91 -7.73 -12.64
CA LEU A 83 -15.32 -7.50 -11.24
C LEU A 83 -14.43 -8.20 -10.20
N LYS A 84 -13.58 -9.16 -10.63
CA LYS A 84 -12.57 -9.78 -9.76
C LYS A 84 -11.27 -8.96 -9.70
N LEU A 85 -11.10 -7.97 -10.59
CA LEU A 85 -9.91 -7.14 -10.66
C LEU A 85 -10.07 -5.90 -9.79
N HIS A 86 -9.04 -5.60 -9.01
CA HIS A 86 -8.99 -4.42 -8.17
C HIS A 86 -7.84 -3.52 -8.58
N LYS A 87 -8.16 -2.28 -8.95
CA LYS A 87 -7.15 -1.25 -9.16
C LYS A 87 -6.65 -0.69 -7.84
N LEU A 88 -5.34 -0.75 -7.66
CA LEU A 88 -4.60 -0.11 -6.59
C LEU A 88 -4.49 1.39 -6.85
N ILE A 89 -4.50 2.18 -5.79
CA ILE A 89 -4.41 3.64 -5.86
C ILE A 89 -3.40 4.15 -4.85
N SER A 90 -2.84 5.34 -5.10
CA SER A 90 -1.95 6.01 -4.16
C SER A 90 -2.67 6.37 -2.85
N LEU A 91 -1.89 6.57 -1.78
CA LEU A 91 -2.41 7.02 -0.48
C LEU A 91 -3.26 8.29 -0.62
N GLY A 92 -2.78 9.29 -1.36
CA GLY A 92 -3.52 10.53 -1.59
C GLY A 92 -4.87 10.32 -2.30
N ASN A 93 -4.94 9.40 -3.26
CA ASN A 93 -6.22 9.07 -3.90
C ASN A 93 -7.14 8.27 -2.97
N ALA A 94 -6.60 7.41 -2.10
CA ALA A 94 -7.40 6.71 -1.10
C ALA A 94 -7.99 7.71 -0.09
N MET A 95 -7.18 8.66 0.40
CA MET A 95 -7.66 9.74 1.26
C MET A 95 -8.82 10.51 0.61
N LYS A 96 -8.69 10.89 -0.67
CA LYS A 96 -9.77 11.55 -1.41
C LYS A 96 -11.02 10.68 -1.54
N GLU A 97 -10.86 9.39 -1.84
CA GLU A 97 -11.96 8.42 -1.97
C GLU A 97 -12.78 8.30 -0.67
N HIS A 98 -12.13 8.45 0.49
CA HIS A 98 -12.77 8.39 1.81
C HIS A 98 -13.13 9.77 2.39
N GLY A 99 -13.12 10.83 1.55
CA GLY A 99 -13.66 12.14 1.90
C GLY A 99 -12.67 13.13 2.52
N PHE A 100 -11.38 12.80 2.60
CA PHE A 100 -10.35 13.71 3.10
C PHE A 100 -9.92 14.69 2.00
N ARG A 101 -10.66 15.81 1.88
CA ARG A 101 -10.42 16.85 0.87
C ARG A 101 -9.11 17.62 1.08
N ASN A 102 -8.66 17.72 2.33
CA ASN A 102 -7.43 18.42 2.73
C ASN A 102 -6.35 17.44 3.18
N ALA A 103 -6.34 16.21 2.66
CA ALA A 103 -5.21 15.31 2.88
C ALA A 103 -3.95 16.08 2.52
N ARG A 104 -2.94 16.04 3.41
CA ARG A 104 -1.71 16.79 3.18
C ARG A 104 -1.07 16.23 1.93
N THR A 105 -1.22 16.97 0.83
CA THR A 105 -0.89 16.47 -0.50
C THR A 105 0.60 16.42 -0.61
N ASP A 106 1.09 15.32 -1.15
CA ASP A 106 2.48 15.12 -1.54
C ASP A 106 2.97 16.34 -2.33
N GLY A 107 3.70 17.25 -1.68
CA GLY A 107 4.58 18.15 -2.41
C GLY A 107 5.54 17.29 -3.23
N ALA A 108 5.91 17.76 -4.42
CA ALA A 108 6.94 17.09 -5.20
C ALA A 108 8.26 17.21 -4.43
N VAL A 109 8.69 16.13 -3.78
CA VAL A 109 9.99 16.05 -3.14
C VAL A 109 10.97 15.43 -4.13
N ASP A 110 12.14 16.07 -4.26
CA ASP A 110 13.25 15.50 -4.99
C ASP A 110 13.84 14.31 -4.21
N HIS A 111 13.57 13.10 -4.71
CA HIS A 111 14.04 11.87 -4.08
C HIS A 111 15.57 11.70 -4.15
N THR A 112 16.31 12.52 -4.91
CA THR A 112 17.78 12.47 -4.90
C THR A 112 18.36 13.09 -3.61
N GLN A 113 17.58 13.88 -2.88
CA GLN A 113 18.05 14.66 -1.73
C GLN A 113 17.96 13.92 -0.39
N TRP A 114 17.40 12.69 -0.34
CA TRP A 114 17.28 11.90 0.89
C TRP A 114 18.62 11.61 1.58
N MET A 115 19.72 11.62 0.82
CA MET A 115 21.07 11.38 1.33
C MET A 115 21.82 12.66 1.71
N CYS A 116 21.28 13.85 1.40
CA CYS A 116 21.87 15.12 1.81
C CYS A 116 21.80 15.30 3.32
N ARG A 117 22.83 15.93 3.90
CA ARG A 117 22.90 16.24 5.34
C ARG A 117 23.23 17.73 5.56
N PRO A 118 22.51 18.43 6.45
CA PRO A 118 21.36 17.97 7.25
C PRO A 118 20.18 17.56 6.38
N LEU A 119 19.29 16.70 6.91
CA LEU A 119 18.08 16.31 6.19
C LEU A 119 17.23 17.57 5.96
N LEU A 120 16.80 17.78 4.71
CA LEU A 120 16.05 18.97 4.35
C LEU A 120 14.66 18.98 4.99
N SER A 121 14.17 20.17 5.32
CA SER A 121 12.84 20.37 5.92
C SER A 121 11.72 19.77 5.10
N ASP A 122 11.84 19.84 3.77
CA ASP A 122 10.79 19.39 2.87
C ASP A 122 10.68 17.86 2.85
N ASN A 123 11.82 17.15 2.90
CA ASN A 123 11.85 15.70 3.07
C ASN A 123 11.27 15.28 4.44
N LEU A 124 11.60 16.03 5.50
CA LEU A 124 11.08 15.77 6.84
C LEU A 124 9.55 15.97 6.89
N GLN A 125 9.07 17.09 6.35
CA GLN A 125 7.64 17.42 6.30
C GLN A 125 6.88 16.39 5.46
N TYR A 126 7.43 16.03 4.29
CA TYR A 126 6.86 15.01 3.42
C TYR A 126 6.69 13.67 4.12
N THR A 127 7.72 13.15 4.80
CA THR A 127 7.60 11.86 5.49
C THR A 127 6.66 11.95 6.70
N ALA A 128 6.64 13.07 7.42
CA ALA A 128 5.72 13.28 8.54
C ALA A 128 4.26 13.28 8.06
N ASP A 129 3.97 13.96 6.95
CA ASP A 129 2.63 14.04 6.38
C ASP A 129 2.13 12.67 5.88
N LYS A 130 3.03 11.84 5.32
CA LYS A 130 2.69 10.45 4.95
C LYS A 130 2.26 9.63 6.16
N VAL A 131 3.05 9.64 7.24
CA VAL A 131 2.74 8.89 8.47
C VAL A 131 1.44 9.41 9.09
N TYR A 132 1.24 10.73 9.12
CA TYR A 132 0.00 11.35 9.59
C TYR A 132 -1.22 10.91 8.77
N ASN A 133 -1.13 10.94 7.44
CA ASN A 133 -2.22 10.49 6.56
C ASN A 133 -2.52 8.99 6.73
N ILE A 134 -1.52 8.14 6.94
CA ILE A 134 -1.71 6.71 7.27
C ILE A 134 -2.50 6.57 8.57
N GLY A 135 -2.15 7.33 9.61
CA GLY A 135 -2.88 7.34 10.88
C GLY A 135 -4.36 7.74 10.72
N LEU A 136 -4.62 8.85 10.00
CA LEU A 136 -5.99 9.29 9.72
C LEU A 136 -6.82 8.24 8.97
N LEU A 137 -6.21 7.57 7.98
CA LEU A 137 -6.89 6.55 7.20
C LEU A 137 -7.16 5.29 8.03
N PHE A 138 -6.21 4.90 8.88
CA PHE A 138 -6.38 3.81 9.83
C PHE A 138 -7.57 4.08 10.77
N ASP A 139 -7.59 5.24 11.43
CA ASP A 139 -8.68 5.62 12.34
C ASP A 139 -10.04 5.62 11.62
N HIS A 140 -10.08 6.13 10.38
CA HIS A 140 -11.27 6.09 9.55
C HIS A 140 -11.74 4.65 9.29
N PHE A 141 -10.81 3.75 8.93
CA PHE A 141 -11.15 2.35 8.66
C PHE A 141 -11.59 1.58 9.91
N VAL A 142 -11.03 1.91 11.08
CA VAL A 142 -11.52 1.40 12.37
C VAL A 142 -12.96 1.89 12.59
N GLN A 143 -13.20 3.19 12.51
CA GLN A 143 -14.53 3.79 12.76
C GLN A 143 -15.62 3.27 11.80
N LYS A 144 -15.25 2.97 10.55
CA LYS A 144 -16.17 2.40 9.55
C LYS A 144 -16.30 0.88 9.61
N GLY A 145 -15.55 0.20 10.48
CA GLY A 145 -15.56 -1.26 10.59
C GLY A 145 -14.99 -1.97 9.35
N TYR A 146 -14.09 -1.31 8.61
CA TYR A 146 -13.46 -1.93 7.44
C TYR A 146 -12.27 -2.81 7.79
N ILE A 147 -11.69 -2.67 8.98
CA ILE A 147 -10.61 -3.54 9.46
C ILE A 147 -11.23 -4.75 10.14
N THR A 148 -11.06 -5.92 9.53
CA THR A 148 -11.53 -7.20 10.07
C THR A 148 -10.34 -8.16 10.21
N PRO A 149 -10.40 -9.14 11.15
CA PRO A 149 -9.31 -10.10 11.37
C PRO A 149 -8.79 -10.81 10.11
N PRO A 150 -9.64 -11.18 9.12
CA PRO A 150 -9.18 -11.82 7.88
C PRO A 150 -8.21 -11.00 7.03
N LEU A 151 -8.02 -9.70 7.28
CA LEU A 151 -7.18 -8.84 6.43
C LEU A 151 -5.68 -8.95 6.70
N LEU A 152 -5.26 -9.57 7.81
CA LEU A 152 -3.84 -9.72 8.13
C LEU A 152 -3.12 -10.67 7.17
N ALA A 153 -3.72 -11.81 6.84
CA ALA A 153 -3.10 -12.77 5.92
C ALA A 153 -2.96 -12.21 4.48
N PRO A 154 -3.99 -11.60 3.88
CA PRO A 154 -3.87 -10.86 2.62
C PRO A 154 -2.84 -9.73 2.67
N SER A 155 -2.80 -8.94 3.75
CA SER A 155 -1.81 -7.87 3.92
C SER A 155 -0.39 -8.43 3.91
N MET A 156 -0.14 -9.49 4.68
CA MET A 156 1.16 -10.17 4.73
C MET A 156 1.56 -10.76 3.36
N LYS A 157 0.63 -11.43 2.69
CA LYS A 157 0.84 -11.99 1.34
C LYS A 157 1.17 -10.88 0.33
N TYR A 158 0.51 -9.75 0.45
CA TYR A 158 0.70 -8.59 -0.40
C TYR A 158 2.08 -7.95 -0.23
N VAL A 159 2.48 -7.60 0.99
CA VAL A 159 3.79 -6.95 1.21
C VAL A 159 4.97 -7.85 0.84
N ARG A 160 4.79 -9.18 0.91
CA ARG A 160 5.80 -10.18 0.54
C ARG A 160 5.89 -10.47 -0.96
N LEU A 161 5.16 -9.76 -1.82
CA LEU A 161 5.11 -10.02 -3.26
C LEU A 161 6.48 -10.06 -3.95
N TRP A 162 7.48 -9.36 -3.38
CA TRP A 162 8.84 -9.26 -3.90
C TRP A 162 9.86 -10.07 -3.07
N SER A 163 9.44 -11.10 -2.34
CA SER A 163 10.38 -11.91 -1.56
C SER A 163 11.31 -12.76 -2.43
N ASP A 164 10.91 -13.06 -3.66
CA ASP A 164 11.67 -13.87 -4.63
C ASP A 164 12.67 -13.05 -5.47
N ALA A 165 12.48 -11.74 -5.59
CA ALA A 165 13.39 -10.84 -6.29
C ALA A 165 13.15 -9.38 -5.90
N GLN A 166 14.18 -8.54 -5.98
CA GLN A 166 13.98 -7.10 -5.85
C GLN A 166 13.12 -6.53 -7.01
N PRO A 167 12.26 -5.53 -6.75
CA PRO A 167 11.50 -4.83 -7.77
C PRO A 167 12.39 -4.23 -8.85
N THR A 168 12.00 -4.40 -10.11
CA THR A 168 12.67 -3.76 -11.25
C THR A 168 11.64 -3.07 -12.14
N SER A 169 12.05 -1.98 -12.80
CA SER A 169 11.20 -1.26 -13.76
C SER A 169 10.83 -2.11 -14.99
N MET A 170 11.58 -3.18 -15.26
CA MET A 170 11.35 -4.08 -16.39
C MET A 170 10.21 -5.08 -16.16
N ASN A 171 9.81 -5.33 -14.90
CA ASN A 171 8.73 -6.28 -14.60
C ASN A 171 7.36 -5.59 -14.69
N VAL A 172 6.87 -5.40 -15.92
CA VAL A 172 5.59 -4.73 -16.20
C VAL A 172 4.39 -5.41 -15.55
N TYR A 173 4.45 -6.71 -15.27
CA TYR A 173 3.35 -7.47 -14.66
C TYR A 173 3.18 -7.18 -13.17
N ARG A 174 4.29 -7.02 -12.44
CA ARG A 174 4.28 -6.72 -10.99
C ARG A 174 4.28 -5.22 -10.68
N SER A 175 4.67 -4.39 -11.65
CA SER A 175 4.65 -2.92 -11.55
C SER A 175 3.33 -2.29 -12.04
N HIS A 176 2.34 -3.11 -12.41
CA HIS A 176 1.03 -2.64 -12.87
C HIS A 176 0.11 -2.25 -11.70
N PRO A 177 -0.77 -1.23 -11.83
CA PRO A 177 -1.70 -0.82 -10.76
C PRO A 177 -2.87 -1.79 -10.52
N ILE A 178 -2.79 -3.04 -10.98
CA ILE A 178 -3.84 -4.05 -10.76
C ILE A 178 -3.31 -5.03 -9.73
N MET A 179 -4.10 -5.23 -8.67
CA MET A 179 -3.76 -6.17 -7.61
C MET A 179 -3.72 -7.60 -8.17
N PRO A 180 -2.70 -8.42 -7.82
CA PRO A 180 -2.70 -9.83 -8.18
C PRO A 180 -3.92 -10.55 -7.59
N LEU A 181 -4.57 -11.40 -8.40
CA LEU A 181 -5.85 -12.05 -8.05
C LEU A 181 -5.80 -12.82 -6.71
N LYS A 182 -4.71 -13.55 -6.47
CA LYS A 182 -4.56 -14.41 -5.30
C LYS A 182 -4.37 -13.64 -3.99
N ILE A 183 -4.31 -12.30 -3.96
CA ILE A 183 -4.02 -11.58 -2.72
C ILE A 183 -5.15 -11.68 -1.70
N LEU A 184 -6.41 -11.62 -2.14
CA LEU A 184 -7.58 -11.69 -1.26
C LEU A 184 -8.11 -13.13 -1.05
N GLU A 185 -7.54 -14.10 -1.75
CA GLU A 185 -7.86 -15.54 -1.67
C GLU A 185 -7.02 -16.25 -0.60
#